data_AF-A0A2D6LQ68-F1
#
_entry.id   AF-A0A2D6LQ68-F1
#
_cell.length_a   1.000
_cell.length_b   1.000
_cell.length_c   1.000
_cell.angle_alpha   90.00
_cell.angle_beta   90.00
_cell.angle_gamma   90.00
#
_symmetry.space_group_name_H-M   'P 1'
#
loop_
_entity.id
_entity.type
_entity.pdbx_description
1 polymer ?
#
loop_
_entity_poly.entity_id
_entity_poly.type
_entity_poly.pdbx_seq_one_letter_code
_entity_poly.pdbx_strand_id
1 'polypeptide(L)' 'MTQEGKKKVTFCSSCGSVNIKPSYAMGTIDNRVECLDCKTLEFPIEAEEKFRQKFLEEKK' A
#
# COMPACT_ATOMS: atom_id res chain seq x y z
N MET A 1 9.62 -23.41 17.10
CA MET A 1 9.77 -23.57 15.64
C MET A 1 8.94 -22.47 14.98
N THR A 2 9.64 -21.57 14.28
CA THR A 2 9.22 -20.51 13.33
C THR A 2 7.85 -19.81 13.49
N GLN A 3 7.87 -18.54 13.90
CA GLN A 3 6.88 -17.54 13.46
C GLN A 3 6.92 -17.51 11.92
N GLU A 4 5.90 -18.06 11.28
CA GLU A 4 5.66 -17.89 9.85
C GLU A 4 5.31 -16.41 9.61
N GLY A 5 6.29 -15.65 9.11
CA GLY A 5 6.19 -14.21 8.93
C GLY A 5 5.14 -13.84 7.87
N LYS A 6 3.98 -13.37 8.33
CA LYS A 6 3.00 -12.68 7.49
C LYS A 6 3.66 -11.46 6.86
N LYS A 7 4.03 -11.54 5.57
CA LYS A 7 4.53 -10.41 4.79
C LYS A 7 3.44 -9.34 4.74
N LYS A 8 3.68 -8.21 5.41
CA LYS A 8 2.88 -7.00 5.24
C LYS A 8 3.26 -6.37 3.90
N VAL A 9 2.26 -6.03 3.09
CA VAL A 9 2.47 -5.41 1.78
C VAL A 9 1.70 -4.11 1.76
N THR A 10 2.37 -3.02 1.39
CA THR A 10 1.71 -1.74 1.16
C THR A 10 1.25 -1.68 -0.30
N PHE A 11 0.01 -1.29 -0.52
CA PHE A 11 -0.56 -1.13 -1.85
C PHE A 11 -1.46 0.10 -1.91
N CYS A 12 -1.67 0.61 -3.11
CA CYS A 12 -2.60 1.66 -3.41
C CYS A 12 -4.03 1.15 -3.21
N SER A 13 -4.77 1.74 -2.29
CA SER A 13 -6.19 1.51 -2.07
C SER A 13 -7.05 1.90 -3.28
N SER A 14 -6.59 2.86 -4.07
CA SER A 14 -7.35 3.33 -5.23
C SER A 14 -7.37 2.30 -6.37
N CYS A 15 -6.25 1.66 -6.68
CA CYS A 15 -6.13 0.75 -7.83
C CYS A 15 -5.58 -0.65 -7.51
N GLY A 16 -5.15 -0.90 -6.27
CA GLY A 16 -4.53 -2.17 -5.83
C GLY A 16 -3.08 -2.36 -6.26
N SER A 17 -2.45 -1.33 -6.86
CA SER A 17 -1.05 -1.40 -7.29
C SER A 17 -0.08 -1.40 -6.11
N VAL A 18 1.00 -2.15 -6.22
CA VAL A 18 2.13 -2.14 -5.26
C VAL A 18 3.23 -1.17 -5.67
N ASN A 19 3.09 -0.53 -6.84
CA ASN A 19 4.04 0.43 -7.36
C ASN A 19 3.80 1.81 -6.73
N ILE A 20 4.12 1.91 -5.45
CA ILE A 20 3.97 3.12 -4.65
C ILE A 20 5.34 3.65 -4.24
N LYS A 21 5.45 4.97 -4.09
CA LYS A 21 6.65 5.66 -3.63
C LYS A 21 6.33 6.49 -2.41
N PRO A 22 7.14 6.46 -1.34
CA PRO A 22 6.94 7.37 -0.22
C PRO A 22 7.07 8.83 -0.66
N SER A 23 6.08 9.63 -0.27
CA SER A 23 6.06 11.08 -0.45
C SER A 23 6.82 11.67 0.74
N TYR A 24 8.03 12.17 0.51
CA TYR A 24 8.77 12.92 1.51
C TYR A 24 8.73 14.40 1.12
N ALA A 25 8.00 15.22 1.86
CA ALA A 25 8.11 16.67 1.76
C ALA A 25 9.35 17.12 2.56
N MET A 26 10.25 17.89 1.93
CA MET A 26 11.49 18.36 2.58
C MET A 26 11.16 19.13 3.87
N GLY A 27 11.49 18.54 5.02
CA GLY A 27 11.35 19.17 6.33
C GLY A 27 10.13 18.75 7.17
N THR A 28 9.25 17.89 6.64
CA THR A 28 8.15 17.30 7.42
C THR A 28 8.12 15.78 7.25
N ILE A 29 7.77 15.05 8.32
CA ILE A 29 7.54 13.60 8.24
C ILE A 29 6.17 13.41 7.57
N ASP A 30 6.14 13.51 6.25
CA ASP A 30 4.96 13.19 5.45
C ASP A 30 4.88 11.66 5.34
N ASN A 31 3.94 11.05 6.08
CA ASN A 31 3.71 9.60 6.07
C ASN A 31 2.82 9.17 4.89
N ARG A 32 2.83 9.89 3.77
CA ARG A 32 2.01 9.56 2.60
C ARG A 32 2.83 8.79 1.58
N VAL A 33 2.15 8.03 0.75
CA VAL A 33 2.70 7.32 -0.40
C VAL A 33 1.97 7.78 -1.66
N GLU A 34 2.72 7.96 -2.73
CA GLU A 34 2.20 8.22 -4.06
C GLU A 34 2.16 6.91 -4.86
N CYS A 35 1.00 6.54 -5.37
CA CYS A 35 0.89 5.44 -6.32
C CYS A 35 1.34 5.91 -7.71
N LEU A 36 2.35 5.26 -8.28
CA LEU A 36 2.91 5.64 -9.58
C LEU A 36 2.02 5.21 -10.76
N ASP A 37 1.15 4.22 -10.58
CA ASP A 37 0.20 3.77 -11.62
C ASP A 37 -0.96 4.74 -11.81
N CYS A 38 -1.61 5.15 -10.72
CA CYS A 38 -2.77 6.05 -10.79
C CYS A 38 -2.44 7.51 -10.41
N LYS A 39 -1.19 7.80 -10.03
CA LYS A 39 -0.71 9.12 -9.55
C LYS A 39 -1.55 9.67 -8.41
N THR A 40 -2.01 8.78 -7.52
CA THR A 40 -2.80 9.14 -6.35
C THR A 40 -1.91 9.24 -5.12
N LEU A 41 -2.01 10.35 -4.40
CA LEU A 41 -1.37 10.53 -3.10
C LEU A 41 -2.30 10.02 -2.00
N GLU A 42 -1.88 9.03 -1.23
CA GLU A 42 -2.68 8.40 -0.18
C GLU A 42 -1.82 8.02 1.03
N PHE A 43 -2.47 7.62 2.13
CA PHE A 43 -1.73 7.08 3.26
C PHE A 43 -1.40 5.59 3.00
N PRO A 44 -0.19 5.13 3.33
CA PRO A 44 0.19 3.74 3.17
C PRO A 44 -0.72 2.86 4.02
N ILE A 45 -1.49 2.01 3.35
CA ILE A 45 -2.26 0.97 4.04
C ILE A 45 -1.36 -0.26 4.14
N GLU A 46 -0.86 -0.55 5.34
CA GLU A 46 -0.25 -1.84 5.64
C GLU A 46 -1.35 -2.88 5.82
N ALA A 47 -1.55 -3.75 4.82
CA ALA A 47 -2.46 -4.89 4.96
C ALA A 47 -1.73 -6.21 4.74
N GLU A 48 -2.31 -7.28 5.30
CA GLU A 48 -1.91 -8.64 4.94
C GLU A 48 -2.22 -8.89 3.46
N GLU A 49 -1.38 -9.66 2.78
CA GLU A 49 -1.59 -10.01 1.37
C GLU A 49 -2.98 -10.63 1.10
N LYS A 50 -3.53 -11.37 2.07
CA LYS A 50 -4.90 -11.91 2.04
C LYS A 50 -5.99 -10.84 1.98
N PHE A 51 -5.78 -9.70 2.63
CA PHE A 51 -6.72 -8.57 2.60
C PHE A 51 -6.70 -7.89 1.23
N ARG A 52 -5.52 -7.75 0.62
CA ARG A 52 -5.39 -7.22 -0.75
C ARG A 52 -6.15 -8.06 -1.78
N GLN A 53 -6.06 -9.39 -1.70
CA GLN A 53 -6.80 -10.27 -2.62
C GLN A 53 -8.31 -10.05 -2.51
N LYS A 54 -8.86 -10.01 -1.29
CA LYS A 54 -10.29 -9.70 -1.07
C LYS A 54 -10.68 -8.33 -1.61
N PHE A 55 -9.85 -7.31 -1.41
CA PHE A 55 -10.10 -5.96 -1.92
C PHE A 55 -10.11 -5.89 -3.45
N LEU A 56 -9.19 -6.62 -4.10
CA LEU A 56 -9.17 -6.74 -5.57
C LEU A 56 -10.37 -7.54 -6.09
N GLU A 57 -10.87 -8.51 -5.34
CA GLU A 57 -12.06 -9.30 -5.69
C GLU A 57 -13.36 -8.53 -5.50
N GLU A 58 -13.48 -7.67 -4.48
CA GLU A 58 -14.70 -6.86 -4.25
C GLU A 58 -14.86 -5.73 -5.28
N LYS A 59 -13.75 -5.30 -5.90
CA LYS A 59 -13.74 -4.24 -6.93
C LYS A 59 -14.03 -4.76 -8.36
N LYS A 60 -14.34 -6.04 -8.53
CA LYS A 60 -14.48 -6.71 -9.83
C LYS A 60 -15.90 -7.20 -10.07
#